data_AF-A0AAP0R9X3-F1
#
_entry.id   AF-A0AAP0R9X3-F1
#
_cell.length_a   1.000
_cell.length_b   1.000
_cell.length_c   1.000
_cell.angle_alpha   90.00
_cell.angle_beta   90.00
_cell.angle_gamma   90.00
#
_symmetry.space_group_name_H-M   'P 1'
#
loop_
_entity.id
_entity.type
_entity.pdbx_description
1 polymer ?
#
loop_
_entity_poly.entity_id
_entity_poly.type
_entity_poly.pdbx_seq_one_letter_code
_entity_poly.pdbx_strand_id
1 'polypeptide(L)'
;MVGRTPFVGDPEQNIKDIAKLRGSEDLWEVAKLHDRESSFPVELFDIKYLPSVELQNWCKINTKRPDFFKLIPRSLFDLVDKCLTVNPRQRISAEEALRH
;
A
#
# COMPACT_ATOMS: atom_id res chain seq x y z
N MET A 1 -7.97 -8.68 -7.21
CA MET A 1 -7.84 -9.15 -5.82
C MET A 1 -8.97 -8.70 -4.90
N VAL A 2 -9.29 -7.39 -4.84
CA VAL A 2 -10.32 -6.88 -3.91
C VAL A 2 -11.62 -6.44 -4.60
N GLY A 3 -11.58 -6.18 -5.91
CA GLY A 3 -12.78 -5.79 -6.68
C GLY A 3 -13.31 -4.40 -6.31
N ARG A 4 -12.39 -3.49 -5.97
CA ARG A 4 -12.66 -2.07 -5.68
C ARG A 4 -11.85 -1.22 -6.64
N THR A 5 -12.45 -0.15 -7.15
CA THR A 5 -11.74 0.90 -7.89
C THR A 5 -11.08 1.84 -6.87
N PRO A 6 -9.75 2.02 -6.88
CA PRO A 6 -9.08 2.88 -5.91
C PRO A 6 -9.10 4.36 -6.34
N PHE A 7 -8.99 5.25 -5.36
CA PHE A 7 -8.79 6.72 -5.46
C PHE A 7 -9.83 7.49 -6.30
N VAL A 8 -10.98 7.76 -5.70
CA VAL A 8 -12.06 8.57 -6.31
C VAL A 8 -12.09 10.03 -5.80
N GLY A 9 -11.14 10.44 -4.95
CA GLY A 9 -11.27 11.70 -4.21
C GLY A 9 -9.99 12.29 -3.63
N ASP A 10 -10.19 13.03 -2.54
CA ASP A 10 -9.27 13.94 -1.85
C ASP A 10 -7.88 13.35 -1.49
N PRO A 11 -6.77 14.04 -1.82
CA PRO A 11 -5.41 13.57 -1.53
C PRO A 11 -5.14 13.24 -0.04
N GLU A 12 -5.76 13.97 0.88
CA GLU A 12 -5.57 13.77 2.32
C GLU A 12 -6.24 12.48 2.80
N GLN A 13 -7.41 12.15 2.25
CA GLN A 13 -8.03 10.84 2.47
C GLN A 13 -7.24 9.70 1.81
N ASN A 14 -6.71 9.93 0.60
CA ASN A 14 -5.95 8.93 -0.13
C ASN A 14 -4.68 8.50 0.61
N ILE A 15 -3.92 9.44 1.20
CA ILE A 15 -2.72 9.13 1.98
C ILE A 15 -3.06 8.35 3.26
N LYS A 16 -4.20 8.66 3.90
CA LYS A 16 -4.71 7.91 5.06
C LYS A 16 -5.07 6.46 4.68
N ASP A 17 -5.64 6.25 3.50
CA ASP A 17 -5.97 4.90 3.03
C ASP A 17 -4.73 4.11 2.59
N ILE A 18 -3.70 4.77 2.04
CA ILE A 18 -2.39 4.16 1.80
C ILE A 18 -1.74 3.74 3.13
N ALA A 19 -1.75 4.61 4.13
CA ALA A 19 -1.17 4.32 5.44
C ALA A 19 -1.82 3.10 6.14
N LYS A 20 -3.14 2.91 6.00
CA LYS A 20 -3.83 1.72 6.53
C LYS A 20 -3.32 0.40 5.96
N LEU A 21 -2.72 0.41 4.77
CA LEU A 21 -2.18 -0.77 4.12
C LEU A 21 -0.66 -0.87 4.33
N ARG A 22 0.07 0.23 4.14
CA ARG A 22 1.54 0.23 4.10
C ARG A 22 2.21 0.61 5.41
N GLY A 23 1.47 1.08 6.40
CA GLY A 23 2.03 1.70 7.59
C GLY A 23 2.45 3.14 7.35
N SER A 24 2.39 3.96 8.40
CA SER A 24 2.78 5.37 8.35
C SER A 24 4.28 5.59 8.52
N GLU A 25 5.02 4.62 9.05
CA GLU A 25 6.48 4.71 9.21
C GLU A 25 7.18 4.84 7.85
N ASP A 26 6.88 3.96 6.90
CA ASP A 26 7.44 4.03 5.53
C ASP A 26 7.08 5.35 4.82
N LEU A 27 5.87 5.86 5.05
CA LEU A 27 5.43 7.16 4.51
C LEU A 27 6.21 8.32 5.15
N TRP A 28 6.48 8.25 6.45
CA TRP A 28 7.26 9.24 7.18
C TRP A 28 8.73 9.27 6.71
N GLU A 29 9.34 8.10 6.50
CA GLU A 29 10.69 8.02 5.94
C GLU A 29 10.78 8.66 4.55
N VAL A 30 9.76 8.46 3.70
CA VAL A 30 9.70 9.13 2.40
C VAL A 30 9.50 10.64 2.54
N ALA A 31 8.69 11.11 3.50
CA ALA A 31 8.52 12.54 3.73
C ALA A 31 9.85 13.21 4.13
N LYS A 32 10.61 12.58 5.04
CA LYS A 32 11.96 13.03 5.43
C LYS A 32 12.94 13.03 4.26
N LEU A 33 12.91 12.00 3.42
CA LEU A 33 13.79 11.89 2.25
C LEU A 33 13.62 13.03 1.24
N HIS A 34 12.47 13.71 1.27
CA HIS A 34 12.07 14.75 0.31
C HIS A 34 11.82 16.12 0.97
N ASP A 35 12.23 16.33 2.22
CA ASP A 35 12.05 17.58 2.98
C ASP A 35 10.57 18.03 3.06
N ARG A 36 9.66 17.07 3.29
CA ARG A 36 8.20 17.27 3.35
C ARG A 36 7.58 16.99 4.72
N GLU A 37 8.37 16.93 5.78
CA GLU A 37 7.92 16.65 7.14
C GLU A 37 6.83 17.62 7.62
N SER A 38 6.94 18.91 7.26
CA SER A 38 5.96 19.94 7.62
C SER A 38 4.59 19.75 6.99
N SER A 39 4.53 18.98 5.89
CA SER A 39 3.29 18.65 5.17
C SER A 39 2.77 17.25 5.52
N PHE A 40 3.42 16.54 6.44
CA PHE A 40 3.00 15.20 6.83
C PHE A 40 1.72 15.27 7.68
N PRO A 41 0.66 14.53 7.33
CA PRO A 41 -0.60 14.61 8.06
C PRO A 41 -0.44 14.12 9.50
N VAL A 42 -0.80 14.97 10.46
CA VAL A 42 -0.60 14.71 11.90
C VAL A 42 -1.38 13.48 12.36
N GLU A 43 -2.50 13.16 11.74
CA GLU A 43 -3.32 11.99 12.08
C GLU A 43 -2.61 10.67 11.78
N LEU A 44 -1.60 10.66 10.91
CA LEU A 44 -0.83 9.46 10.59
C LEU A 44 0.17 9.07 11.70
N PHE A 45 0.35 9.92 12.73
CA PHE A 45 1.07 9.56 13.95
C PHE A 45 0.24 8.69 14.91
N ASP A 46 -1.07 8.52 14.66
CA ASP A 46 -1.92 7.63 15.45
C ASP A 46 -1.50 6.16 15.27
N ILE A 47 -1.49 5.41 16.37
CA ILE A 47 -1.12 3.99 16.46
C ILE A 47 -1.84 3.14 15.42
N LYS A 48 -3.08 3.49 15.06
CA LYS A 48 -3.86 2.75 14.05
C LYS A 48 -3.26 2.76 12.64
N TYR A 49 -2.40 3.73 12.33
CA TYR A 49 -1.73 3.85 11.03
C TYR A 49 -0.29 3.34 11.05
N LEU A 50 0.32 3.11 12.22
CA LEU A 50 1.67 2.59 12.31
C LEU A 50 1.86 1.22 11.61
N PRO A 51 0.99 0.20 11.84
CA PRO A 51 1.29 -1.13 11.34
C PRO A 51 1.13 -1.23 9.82
N SER A 52 2.15 -1.76 9.15
CA SER A 52 2.02 -2.28 7.79
C SER A 52 1.28 -3.62 7.80
N VAL A 53 0.39 -3.82 6.82
CA VAL A 53 -0.45 -5.01 6.74
C VAL A 53 -0.01 -5.85 5.54
N GLU A 54 0.21 -7.15 5.78
CA GLU A 54 0.48 -8.10 4.69
C GLU A 54 -0.65 -8.06 3.66
N LEU A 55 -0.30 -7.79 2.40
CA LEU A 55 -1.27 -7.58 1.31
C LEU A 55 -2.24 -8.75 1.15
N GLN A 56 -1.77 -9.99 1.36
CA GLN A 56 -2.61 -11.18 1.29
C GLN A 56 -3.70 -11.16 2.37
N ASN A 57 -3.35 -10.83 3.61
CA ASN A 57 -4.31 -10.73 4.72
C ASN A 57 -5.29 -9.58 4.50
N TRP A 58 -4.80 -8.43 4.04
CA TRP A 58 -5.67 -7.30 3.70
C TRP A 58 -6.69 -7.67 2.62
N CYS A 59 -6.25 -8.36 1.56
CA CYS A 59 -7.14 -8.83 0.50
C CYS A 59 -8.16 -9.84 1.00
N LYS A 60 -7.77 -10.75 1.91
CA LYS A 60 -8.66 -11.75 2.52
C LYS A 60 -9.84 -11.10 3.25
N ILE A 61 -9.57 -10.00 3.97
CA ILE A 61 -10.58 -9.27 4.74
C ILE A 61 -11.48 -8.42 3.83
N ASN A 62 -10.92 -7.84 2.75
CA ASN A 62 -11.61 -6.83 1.96
C ASN A 62 -12.25 -7.34 0.66
N THR A 63 -11.91 -8.55 0.20
CA THR A 63 -12.38 -9.08 -1.09
C THR A 63 -13.90 -9.29 -1.13
N LYS A 64 -14.52 -8.86 -2.23
CA LYS A 64 -15.92 -9.17 -2.52
C LYS A 64 -16.11 -10.55 -3.16
N ARG A 65 -15.03 -11.28 -3.44
CA ARG A 65 -15.05 -12.57 -4.16
C ARG A 65 -14.17 -13.60 -3.43
N PRO A 66 -14.64 -14.21 -2.34
CA PRO A 66 -13.86 -15.13 -1.51
C PRO A 66 -13.38 -16.38 -2.26
N ASP A 67 -14.20 -16.91 -3.17
CA ASP A 67 -13.85 -18.11 -3.93
C ASP A 67 -12.69 -17.86 -4.89
N PHE A 68 -12.66 -16.68 -5.50
CA PHE A 68 -11.55 -16.27 -6.35
C PHE A 68 -10.26 -16.07 -5.54
N PHE A 69 -10.35 -15.56 -4.30
CA PHE A 69 -9.18 -15.33 -3.46
C PHE A 69 -8.35 -16.62 -3.24
N LYS A 70 -9.02 -17.77 -3.07
CA LYS A 70 -8.35 -19.06 -2.87
C LYS A 70 -7.56 -19.53 -4.10
N LEU A 71 -7.90 -19.02 -5.28
CA LEU A 71 -7.25 -19.37 -6.56
C LEU A 71 -6.07 -18.44 -6.89
N ILE A 72 -5.86 -17.36 -6.12
CA ILE A 72 -4.83 -16.37 -6.40
C ILE A 72 -3.45 -16.93 -6.01
N PRO A 73 -2.49 -17.00 -6.94
CA PRO A 73 -1.15 -17.49 -6.62
C PRO A 73 -0.42 -16.51 -5.69
N ARG A 74 0.44 -17.05 -4.83
CA ARG A 74 1.28 -16.24 -3.92
C ARG A 74 2.16 -15.23 -4.68
N SER A 75 2.66 -15.61 -5.86
CA SER A 75 3.46 -14.73 -6.71
C SER A 75 2.71 -13.45 -7.10
N LEU A 76 1.40 -13.49 -7.33
CA LEU A 76 0.64 -12.28 -7.64
C LEU A 76 0.58 -11.32 -6.45
N PHE A 77 0.47 -11.83 -5.21
CA PHE A 77 0.55 -10.97 -4.03
C PHE A 77 1.93 -10.34 -3.89
N ASP A 78 3.00 -11.12 -4.09
CA ASP A 78 4.38 -10.61 -4.03
C ASP A 78 4.65 -9.53 -5.10
N LEU A 79 4.20 -9.74 -6.34
CA LEU A 79 4.30 -8.76 -7.42
C LEU A 79 3.59 -7.44 -7.07
N VAL A 80 2.33 -7.55 -6.65
CA VAL A 80 1.52 -6.36 -6.32
C VAL A 80 2.10 -5.65 -5.10
N ASP A 81 2.61 -6.38 -4.11
CA ASP A 81 3.26 -5.77 -2.94
C ASP A 81 4.47 -4.93 -3.34
N LYS A 82 5.33 -5.44 -4.23
CA LYS A 82 6.47 -4.71 -4.80
C LYS A 82 6.07 -3.49 -5.62
N CYS A 83 4.94 -3.56 -6.34
CA CYS A 83 4.38 -2.41 -7.06
C CYS A 83 3.84 -1.33 -6.11
N LEU A 84 3.39 -1.72 -4.91
CA LEU A 84 2.83 -0.82 -3.90
C LEU A 84 3.88 -0.28 -2.91
N THR A 85 5.17 -0.56 -3.12
CA THR A 85 6.25 0.04 -2.32
C THR A 85 6.15 1.56 -2.32
N VAL A 86 6.07 2.13 -1.11
CA VAL A 86 5.85 3.56 -0.89
C VAL A 86 7.05 4.36 -1.40
N ASN A 87 8.26 3.94 -1.07
CA ASN A 87 9.48 4.56 -1.56
C ASN A 87 9.67 4.30 -3.06
N PRO A 88 9.58 5.33 -3.93
CA PRO A 88 9.69 5.14 -5.37
C PRO A 88 11.07 4.66 -5.81
N ARG A 89 12.13 4.89 -5.01
CA ARG A 89 13.50 4.43 -5.31
C ARG A 89 13.68 2.92 -5.08
N GLN A 90 12.78 2.30 -4.33
CA GLN A 90 12.81 0.86 -4.02
C GLN A 90 11.67 0.09 -4.70
N ARG A 91 10.80 0.80 -5.43
CA ARG A 91 9.68 0.19 -6.16
C ARG A 91 10.20 -0.54 -7.39
N ILE A 92 9.63 -1.71 -7.66
CA ILE A 92 9.96 -2.50 -8.85
C ILE A 92 9.73 -1.71 -10.14
N SER A 93 10.66 -1.86 -11.08
CA SER A 93 10.56 -1.30 -12.43
C SER A 93 9.64 -2.12 -13.34
N ALA A 94 9.25 -1.54 -14.48
CA ALA A 94 8.45 -2.27 -15.47
C ALA A 94 9.19 -3.51 -16.01
N GLU A 95 10.50 -3.43 -16.23
CA GLU A 95 11.31 -4.55 -16.73
C GLU A 95 11.39 -5.69 -15.71
N GLU A 96 11.60 -5.37 -14.43
CA GLU A 96 11.60 -6.38 -13.37
C GLU A 96 10.22 -7.01 -13.18
N ALA A 97 9.14 -6.23 -13.31
CA ALA A 97 7.77 -6.74 -13.23
C ALA A 97 7.42 -7.70 -14.37
N LEU A 98 7.97 -7.50 -15.57
CA LEU A 98 7.78 -8.41 -16.71
C LEU A 98 8.54 -9.74 -16.53
N ARG A 99 9.59 -9.75 -15.70
CA ARG A 99 10.42 -10.92 -15.41
C ARG A 99 10.02 -11.65 -14.12
N HIS A 100 9.10 -11.07 -13.35
CA HIS A 100 8.57 -11.62 -12.11
C HIS A 100 7.58 -12.76 -12.39
#